data_AF-A0A085BIH5-F1
#
_entry.id   AF-A0A085BIH5-F1
#
_cell.length_a   1.000
_cell.length_b   1.000
_cell.length_c   1.000
_cell.angle_alpha   90.00
_cell.angle_beta   90.00
_cell.angle_gamma   90.00
#
_symmetry.space_group_name_H-M   'P 1'
#
loop_
_entity.id
_entity.type
_entity.pdbx_description
1 polymer ?
#
loop_
_entity_poly.entity_id
_entity_poly.type
_entity_poly.pdbx_seq_one_letter_code
_entity_poly.pdbx_strand_id
1 'polypeptide(L)' 'MISYNVSISDEKKYFFQKFLESIGANYDKKQDDFKLSEEQKKVLDERLKSDKKDFVPAKEALNKLREKYELWDIF' A
#
# COMPACT_ATOMS: atom_id res chain seq x y z
N MET A 1 -6.28 -19.67 2.86
CA MET A 1 -5.38 -19.24 3.96
C MET A 1 -5.61 -17.76 4.18
N ILE A 2 -5.88 -17.32 5.41
CA ILE A 2 -6.22 -15.92 5.73
C ILE A 2 -4.97 -15.24 6.31
N SER A 3 -4.62 -14.07 5.80
CA SER A 3 -3.43 -13.31 6.23
C SER A 3 -3.84 -11.94 6.77
N TYR A 4 -3.20 -11.52 7.87
CA TYR A 4 -3.46 -10.23 8.52
C TYR A 4 -2.17 -9.42 8.63
N ASN A 5 -2.29 -8.12 8.36
CA ASN A 5 -1.21 -7.17 8.62
C ASN A 5 -1.38 -6.59 10.04
N VAL A 6 -0.42 -6.83 10.92
CA VAL A 6 -0.47 -6.37 12.31
C VAL A 6 0.76 -5.49 12.58
N SER A 7 0.54 -4.34 13.21
CA SER A 7 1.61 -3.50 13.74
C SER A 7 1.76 -3.77 15.23
N ILE A 8 2.96 -4.16 15.68
CA ILE A 8 3.24 -4.56 17.06
C ILE A 8 4.29 -3.61 17.62
N SER A 9 4.00 -2.95 18.74
CA SER A 9 5.00 -2.13 19.44
C SER A 9 6.14 -3.00 19.99
N ASP A 10 7.37 -2.47 20.00
CA ASP A 10 8.57 -3.25 20.36
C ASP A 10 8.47 -3.90 21.74
N GLU A 11 7.88 -3.20 22.71
CA GLU A 11 7.66 -3.68 24.08
C GLU A 11 6.75 -4.92 24.16
N LYS A 12 5.84 -5.12 23.18
CA LYS A 12 4.85 -6.22 23.15
C LYS A 12 5.27 -7.35 22.22
N LYS A 13 6.39 -7.21 21.54
CA LYS A 13 6.86 -8.14 20.50
C LYS A 13 7.10 -9.54 21.03
N TYR A 14 7.71 -9.66 22.21
CA TYR A 14 7.98 -10.96 22.83
C TYR A 14 6.69 -11.73 23.14
N PHE A 15 5.71 -11.06 23.73
CA PHE A 15 4.40 -11.65 24.01
C PHE A 15 3.71 -12.13 22.74
N PHE A 16 3.64 -11.27 21.71
CA PHE A 16 2.98 -11.61 20.45
C PHE A 16 3.67 -12.77 19.73
N GLN A 17 5.01 -12.83 19.75
CA GLN A 17 5.74 -13.94 19.16
C GLN A 17 5.39 -15.27 19.84
N LYS A 18 5.31 -15.29 21.18
CA LYS A 18 4.89 -16.49 21.93
C LYS A 18 3.44 -16.90 21.66
N PHE A 19 2.56 -15.93 21.52
CA PHE A 19 1.17 -16.20 21.13
C PHE A 19 1.08 -16.79 19.72
N LEU A 20 1.83 -16.27 18.74
CA LEU A 20 1.80 -16.77 17.37
C LEU A 20 2.41 -18.18 17.26
N GLU A 21 3.50 -18.45 17.99
CA GLU A 21 4.09 -19.79 18.12
C GLU A 21 3.07 -20.80 18.69
N SER A 22 2.29 -20.41 19.71
CA SER A 22 1.36 -21.35 20.38
C SER A 22 0.15 -21.73 19.51
N ILE A 23 -0.30 -20.84 18.63
CA ILE A 23 -1.40 -21.11 17.70
C ILE A 23 -0.92 -21.69 16.36
N GLY A 24 0.40 -21.92 16.19
CA GLY A 24 0.99 -22.42 14.96
C GLY A 24 0.89 -21.45 13.79
N ALA A 25 0.82 -20.14 14.06
CA ALA A 25 0.75 -19.12 13.03
C ALA A 25 2.15 -18.84 12.46
N ASN A 26 2.25 -18.85 11.14
CA ASN A 26 3.44 -18.36 10.44
C ASN A 26 3.44 -16.83 10.47
N TYR A 27 4.55 -16.24 10.93
CA TYR A 27 4.76 -14.81 10.99
C TYR A 27 6.05 -14.45 10.25
N ASP A 28 5.93 -13.59 9.25
CA ASP A 28 7.05 -12.93 8.60
C ASP A 28 7.17 -11.52 9.14
N LYS A 29 8.36 -11.17 9.65
CA LYS A 29 8.65 -9.79 10.02
C LYS A 29 8.56 -8.97 8.74
N LYS A 30 7.69 -7.97 8.71
CA LYS A 30 7.64 -7.01 7.60
C LYS A 30 9.06 -6.49 7.36
N GLN A 31 9.48 -6.63 6.11
CA GLN A 31 10.76 -6.15 5.64
C GLN A 31 10.75 -4.62 5.76
N ASP A 32 11.41 -4.09 6.79
CA ASP A 32 11.59 -2.63 6.99
C ASP A 32 12.48 -2.01 5.90
N ASP A 33 13.08 -2.84 5.04
CA ASP A 33 13.94 -2.41 3.94
C ASP A 33 13.15 -2.05 2.67
N PHE A 34 11.91 -1.60 2.80
CA PHE A 34 11.20 -1.03 1.65
C PHE A 34 11.92 0.24 1.19
N LYS A 35 12.73 0.12 0.14
CA LYS A 35 13.40 1.22 -0.53
C LYS A 35 12.76 1.39 -1.89
N LEU A 36 12.33 2.61 -2.17
CA LEU A 36 11.93 2.99 -3.52
C LEU A 36 13.13 2.86 -4.46
N SER A 37 12.89 2.33 -5.66
CA SER A 37 13.89 2.41 -6.72
C SER A 37 14.13 3.87 -7.12
N GLU A 38 15.29 4.16 -7.72
CA GLU A 38 15.60 5.52 -8.19
C GLU A 38 14.56 6.03 -9.21
N GLU A 39 14.02 5.15 -10.05
CA GLU A 39 12.94 5.47 -10.97
C GLU A 39 11.66 5.89 -10.24
N GLN A 40 11.27 5.15 -9.20
CA GLN A 40 10.09 5.47 -8.39
C GLN A 40 10.25 6.81 -7.66
N LYS A 41 11.45 7.09 -7.12
CA LYS A 41 11.76 8.39 -6.49
C LYS A 41 11.63 9.52 -7.49
N LYS A 42 12.19 9.36 -8.70
CA LYS A 42 12.13 10.36 -9.77
C LYS A 42 10.68 10.72 -10.13
N VAL A 43 9.80 9.72 -10.28
CA VAL A 43 8.38 9.96 -10.58
C VAL A 43 7.70 10.75 -9.46
N LEU A 44 8.01 10.45 -8.19
CA LEU A 44 7.47 11.19 -7.05
C LEU A 44 7.99 12.63 -7.00
N ASP A 45 9.27 12.85 -7.27
CA ASP A 45 9.88 14.19 -7.31
C ASP A 45 9.28 15.05 -8.42
N GLU A 46 9.04 14.47 -9.59
CA GLU A 46 8.35 15.14 -10.71
C GLU A 46 6.92 15.52 -10.33
N ARG A 47 6.19 14.61 -9.67
CA ARG A 47 4.83 14.88 -9.16
C ARG A 47 4.81 15.95 -8.07
N LEU A 48 5.77 15.95 -7.15
CA LEU A 48 5.85 16.97 -6.10
C LEU A 48 6.11 18.37 -6.65
N LYS A 49 6.77 18.48 -7.80
CA LYS A 49 7.01 19.75 -8.50
C LYS A 49 5.84 20.21 -9.36
N SER A 50 4.84 19.36 -9.61
CA SER A 50 3.68 19.71 -10.43
C SER A 50 2.75 20.70 -9.72
N ASP A 51 2.10 21.58 -10.48
CA ASP A 51 1.14 22.54 -9.92
C ASP A 51 -0.10 21.78 -9.42
N LYS A 52 -0.63 22.18 -8.26
CA LYS A 52 -1.86 21.60 -7.70
C LYS A 52 -3.06 21.81 -8.61
N LYS A 53 -3.00 22.71 -9.59
CA LYS A 53 -4.02 22.88 -10.63
C LYS A 53 -4.13 21.66 -11.56
N ASP A 54 -3.06 20.89 -11.71
CA ASP A 54 -3.06 19.65 -12.50
C ASP A 54 -3.59 18.46 -11.69
N PHE A 55 -3.98 18.69 -10.43
CA PHE A 55 -4.59 17.67 -9.59
C PHE A 55 -6.01 17.36 -10.08
N VAL A 56 -6.21 16.14 -10.56
CA VAL A 56 -7.54 15.62 -10.90
C VAL A 56 -8.06 14.82 -9.70
N PRO A 57 -9.26 15.14 -9.17
CA PRO A 57 -9.90 14.34 -8.13
C PRO A 57 -10.00 12.86 -8.53
N ALA A 58 -9.79 11.96 -7.57
CA ALA A 58 -9.78 10.52 -7.82
C ALA A 58 -11.03 10.02 -8.56
N LYS A 59 -12.21 10.55 -8.23
CA LYS A 59 -13.47 10.20 -8.90
C LYS A 59 -13.47 10.57 -10.39
N GLU A 60 -12.95 11.74 -10.74
CA GLU A 60 -12.86 12.18 -12.14
C GLU A 60 -11.81 11.39 -12.91
N ALA A 61 -10.66 11.11 -12.29
CA ALA A 61 -9.62 10.28 -12.89
C ALA A 61 -10.13 8.85 -13.16
N LEU A 62 -10.88 8.27 -12.21
CA LEU A 62 -11.51 6.96 -12.36
C LEU A 62 -12.58 6.97 -13.46
N ASN A 63 -13.40 8.02 -13.54
CA ASN A 63 -14.37 8.14 -14.63
C ASN A 63 -13.67 8.18 -15.99
N LYS A 64 -12.64 9.03 -16.17
CA LYS A 64 -11.84 9.09 -17.41
C LYS A 64 -11.24 7.73 -17.79
N LEU A 65 -10.78 6.96 -16.82
CA LEU A 65 -10.29 5.59 -17.05
C LEU A 65 -11.41 4.65 -17.48
N ARG A 66 -12.59 4.73 -16.85
CA ARG A 66 -13.76 3.95 -17.27
C ARG A 66 -14.18 4.27 -18.70
N GLU A 67 -14.20 5.54 -19.09
CA GLU A 67 -14.53 5.92 -20.47
C GLU A 67 -13.50 5.36 -21.45
N LYS A 68 -12.22 5.52 -21.14
CA LYS A 68 -11.11 5.09 -22.01
C LYS A 68 -11.11 3.58 -22.27
N TYR A 69 -11.48 2.79 -21.28
CA TYR A 69 -11.47 1.33 -21.34
C TYR A 69 -12.88 0.74 -21.49
N GLU A 70 -13.89 1.57 -21.76
CA GLU A 70 -15.29 1.16 -21.97
C GLU A 70 -15.86 0.31 -20.80
N LEU A 71 -15.41 0.58 -19.57
CA LEU A 71 -15.77 -0.19 -18.36
C LEU A 71 -17.10 0.26 -17.74
N TRP A 72 -18.08 0.62 -18.55
CA TRP A 72 -19.36 1.18 -18.11
C TRP A 72 -20.32 0.14 -17.54
N ASP A 73 -20.15 -1.14 -17.88
CA ASP A 73 -21.14 -2.20 -17.67
C ASP A 73 -20.82 -3.21 -16.54
N ILE A 74 -20.02 -2.84 -15.54
CA ILE A 74 -19.79 -3.72 -14.37
C ILE A 74 -20.53 -3.19 -13.14
N PHE A 75 -21.86 -3.11 -13.20
CA PHE A 75 -22.80 -3.18 -12.07
C PHE A 75 -24.21 -3.52 -12.55
#